data_AF-A0A350T6K1-F1
#
_entry.id   AF-A0A350T6K1-F1
#
_cell.length_a   1.000
_cell.length_b   1.000
_cell.length_c   1.000
_cell.angle_alpha   90.00
_cell.angle_beta   90.00
_cell.angle_gamma   90.00
#
_symmetry.space_group_name_H-M   'P 1'
#
loop_
_entity.id
_entity.type
_entity.pdbx_description
1 polymer ?
#
loop_
_entity_poly.entity_id
_entity_poly.type
_entity_poly.pdbx_seq_one_letter_code
_entity_poly.pdbx_strand_id
1 'polypeptide(L)'
;MWRGIALNGISLISAVLSYATLDMWAIGLNDLPYSLFLPSFAATAWYHKRLSDAHQSRDLTDFLAEVEEYATGDYLLALAKGDAISAEERSDVIRRVSDYTGLEPRFVDNSNLRIQIMRFCKELLRDEKRTVGRLDSRFTGVDTLAVTETPDVDPSMVHPGAPFTAMVNDYLRDALKYESDLNYEGMSRTVIEKWKYDSVRNGYLDTTAPLRTAFHRNPHLKVLVNYGYYDLATPYYAMQYTMNHLGLEPSRHADIHYAPYEAGHMMYIDDACR
;
A
#
# COMPACT_ATOMS: atom_id res chain seq x y z
N MET A 1 -2.17 -12.73 40.88
CA MET A 1 -1.12 -11.70 41.04
C MET A 1 -1.01 -10.97 39.71
N TRP A 2 -1.37 -9.69 39.65
CA TRP A 2 -1.31 -8.90 38.42
C TRP A 2 0.14 -8.59 38.09
N ARG A 3 0.68 -9.17 37.02
CA ARG A 3 1.96 -8.79 36.42
C ARG A 3 1.70 -8.39 34.98
N GLY A 4 2.18 -7.23 34.55
CA GLY A 4 2.01 -6.78 33.18
C GLY A 4 2.73 -5.47 32.89
N ILE A 5 3.09 -5.28 31.63
CA ILE A 5 3.51 -3.99 31.06
C ILE A 5 2.23 -3.28 30.62
N ALA A 6 2.00 -2.06 31.09
CA ALA A 6 0.90 -1.23 30.61
C ALA A 6 1.32 -0.60 29.27
N LEU A 7 0.63 -0.98 28.19
CA LEU A 7 0.88 -0.43 26.86
C LEU A 7 0.02 0.83 26.66
N ASN A 8 0.63 2.01 26.60
CA ASN A 8 -0.07 3.27 26.39
C ASN A 8 -0.21 3.67 24.92
N GLY A 9 0.58 3.09 24.02
CA GLY A 9 0.55 3.45 22.62
C GLY A 9 1.08 2.37 21.69
N ILE A 10 0.61 2.38 20.44
CA ILE A 10 1.12 1.56 19.33
C ILE A 10 1.46 2.51 18.18
N SER A 11 2.67 2.40 17.62
CA SER A 11 3.00 3.05 16.34
C SER A 11 3.06 2.00 15.25
N LEU A 12 2.23 2.17 14.23
CA LEU A 12 2.19 1.35 13.03
C LEU A 12 2.91 2.13 11.92
N ILE A 13 3.88 1.50 11.27
CA ILE A 13 4.67 2.09 10.18
C ILE A 13 4.47 1.21 8.96
N SER A 14 3.81 1.74 7.93
CA SER A 14 3.48 1.02 6.70
C SER A 14 3.01 -0.42 6.95
N ALA A 15 2.06 -0.53 7.88
CA ALA A 15 1.60 -1.81 8.39
C ALA A 15 0.45 -2.37 7.55
N VAL A 16 0.24 -3.68 7.68
CA VAL A 16 -1.00 -4.35 7.28
C VAL A 16 -1.59 -5.03 8.51
N LEU A 17 -2.88 -4.78 8.78
CA LEU A 17 -3.60 -5.50 9.83
C LEU A 17 -4.60 -6.52 9.28
N SER A 18 -5.09 -6.33 8.05
CA SER A 18 -6.02 -7.24 7.38
C SER A 18 -5.54 -7.49 5.95
N TYR A 19 -5.27 -8.75 5.60
CA TYR A 19 -4.82 -9.12 4.26
C TYR A 19 -5.96 -9.05 3.23
N ALA A 20 -7.21 -9.06 3.68
CA ALA A 20 -8.37 -8.88 2.82
C ALA A 20 -8.34 -7.55 2.04
N THR A 21 -7.66 -6.53 2.57
CA THR A 21 -7.55 -5.22 1.93
C THR A 21 -6.43 -5.15 0.90
N LEU A 22 -5.58 -6.18 0.80
CA LEU A 22 -4.41 -6.23 -0.09
C LEU A 22 -4.44 -7.39 -1.11
N ASP A 23 -5.21 -8.44 -0.85
CA ASP A 23 -5.16 -9.66 -1.66
C ASP A 23 -5.85 -9.51 -3.03
N MET A 24 -5.04 -9.26 -4.05
CA MET A 24 -5.44 -9.17 -5.46
C MET A 24 -5.19 -10.48 -6.25
N TRP A 25 -4.87 -11.60 -5.60
CA TRP A 25 -4.40 -12.80 -6.32
C TRP A 25 -5.48 -13.55 -7.09
N ALA A 26 -6.73 -13.46 -6.65
CA ALA A 26 -7.85 -14.12 -7.30
C ALA A 26 -8.88 -13.09 -7.80
N ILE A 27 -8.81 -12.80 -9.11
CA ILE A 27 -9.76 -11.92 -9.79
C ILE A 27 -11.19 -12.43 -9.56
N GLY A 28 -12.09 -11.54 -9.16
CA GLY A 28 -13.50 -11.83 -8.94
C GLY A 28 -13.85 -12.51 -7.61
N LEU A 29 -12.85 -12.83 -6.76
CA LEU A 29 -13.11 -13.33 -5.39
C LEU A 29 -13.11 -12.22 -4.34
N ASN A 30 -12.29 -11.18 -4.55
CA ASN A 30 -12.13 -10.07 -3.62
C ASN A 30 -11.92 -8.76 -4.37
N ASP A 31 -12.98 -7.95 -4.42
CA ASP A 31 -12.94 -6.67 -5.15
C ASP A 31 -12.44 -5.50 -4.29
N LEU A 32 -12.41 -5.67 -2.96
CA LEU A 32 -12.06 -4.62 -2.02
C LEU A 32 -10.67 -4.00 -2.28
N PRO A 33 -9.60 -4.78 -2.53
CA PRO A 33 -8.27 -4.19 -2.75
C PRO A 33 -8.20 -3.28 -3.97
N TYR A 34 -8.92 -3.57 -5.07
CA TYR A 34 -8.85 -2.71 -6.26
C TYR A 34 -9.37 -1.31 -5.98
N SER A 35 -10.46 -1.21 -5.21
CA SER A 35 -10.97 0.06 -4.70
C SER A 35 -9.95 0.75 -3.78
N LEU A 36 -9.40 0.03 -2.80
CA LEU A 36 -8.49 0.61 -1.79
C LEU A 36 -7.11 1.02 -2.33
N PHE A 37 -6.70 0.48 -3.47
CA PHE A 37 -5.44 0.84 -4.13
C PHE A 37 -5.56 2.06 -5.05
N LEU A 38 -6.78 2.39 -5.51
CA LEU A 38 -6.99 3.46 -6.48
C LEU A 38 -6.41 4.81 -6.03
N PRO A 39 -6.55 5.25 -4.77
CA PRO A 39 -5.95 6.51 -4.33
C PRO A 39 -4.41 6.52 -4.40
N SER A 40 -3.73 5.42 -4.05
CA SER A 40 -2.26 5.34 -4.17
C SER A 40 -1.79 5.24 -5.63
N PHE A 41 -2.58 4.64 -6.52
CA PHE A 41 -2.32 4.72 -7.96
C PHE A 41 -2.45 6.16 -8.47
N ALA A 42 -3.47 6.89 -8.00
CA ALA A 42 -3.67 8.29 -8.36
C ALA A 42 -2.55 9.20 -7.84
N ALA A 43 -2.11 9.01 -6.59
CA ALA A 43 -0.94 9.70 -6.04
C ALA A 43 0.30 9.45 -6.92
N THR A 44 0.53 8.18 -7.27
CA THR A 44 1.68 7.81 -8.11
C THR A 44 1.62 8.48 -9.48
N ALA A 45 0.47 8.47 -10.14
CA ALA A 45 0.28 9.12 -11.43
C ALA A 45 0.46 10.65 -11.35
N TRP A 46 -0.03 11.28 -10.28
CA TRP A 46 0.15 12.71 -10.00
C TRP A 46 1.62 13.08 -9.79
N TYR A 47 2.40 12.22 -9.11
CA TYR A 47 3.83 12.42 -8.88
C TYR A 47 4.60 12.39 -10.22
N HIS A 48 4.29 11.41 -11.07
CA HIS A 48 4.95 11.21 -12.37
C HIS A 48 4.40 12.08 -13.51
N LYS A 49 3.52 13.03 -13.21
CA LYS A 49 2.93 13.93 -14.22
C LYS A 49 2.18 13.19 -15.33
N ARG A 50 1.47 12.12 -14.96
CA ARG A 50 0.71 11.25 -15.88
C ARG A 50 -0.79 11.54 -15.90
N LEU A 51 -1.23 12.61 -15.24
CA LEU A 51 -2.64 13.01 -15.17
C LEU A 51 -2.94 14.18 -16.12
N SER A 52 -4.22 14.42 -16.39
CA SER A 52 -4.66 15.61 -17.14
C SER A 52 -4.30 16.91 -16.40
N ASP A 53 -4.17 18.03 -17.12
CA ASP A 53 -3.86 19.35 -16.51
C ASP A 53 -4.81 19.73 -15.37
N ALA A 54 -6.09 19.33 -15.47
CA ALA A 54 -7.11 19.60 -14.47
C ALA A 54 -6.83 18.89 -13.13
N HIS A 55 -6.35 17.64 -13.16
CA HIS A 55 -5.96 16.93 -11.94
C HIS A 55 -4.53 17.30 -11.52
N GLN A 56 -3.64 17.51 -12.49
CA GLN A 56 -2.22 17.71 -12.24
C GLN A 56 -1.91 19.04 -11.52
N SER A 57 -2.77 20.03 -11.68
CA SER A 57 -2.65 21.35 -11.06
C SER A 57 -3.23 21.44 -9.64
N ARG A 58 -3.89 20.39 -9.16
CA ARG A 58 -4.49 20.35 -7.81
C ARG A 58 -3.44 20.01 -6.76
N ASP A 59 -3.70 20.48 -5.54
CA ASP A 59 -3.05 19.96 -4.33
C ASP A 59 -3.29 18.44 -4.25
N LEU A 60 -2.26 17.70 -3.82
CA LEU A 60 -2.32 16.24 -3.77
C LEU A 60 -3.43 15.76 -2.83
N THR A 61 -3.58 16.37 -1.65
CA THR A 61 -4.56 15.91 -0.66
C THR A 61 -6.00 16.19 -1.08
N ASP A 62 -6.25 17.36 -1.69
CA ASP A 62 -7.55 17.71 -2.25
C ASP A 62 -7.92 16.83 -3.45
N PHE A 63 -6.93 16.43 -4.26
CA PHE A 63 -7.14 15.47 -5.35
C PHE A 63 -7.46 14.07 -4.81
N LEU A 64 -6.69 13.60 -3.84
CA LEU A 64 -6.88 12.26 -3.27
C LEU A 64 -8.21 12.12 -2.52
N ALA A 65 -8.69 13.15 -1.83
CA ALA A 65 -10.00 13.12 -1.18
C ALA A 65 -11.15 12.79 -2.16
N GLU A 66 -11.11 13.35 -3.38
CA GLU A 66 -12.07 13.03 -4.44
C GLU A 66 -11.92 11.59 -4.94
N VAL A 67 -10.68 11.13 -5.11
CA VAL A 67 -10.41 9.76 -5.56
C VAL A 67 -10.84 8.74 -4.51
N GLU A 68 -10.67 9.03 -3.23
CA GLU A 68 -11.12 8.21 -2.09
C GLU A 68 -12.65 8.05 -2.07
N GLU A 69 -13.39 9.15 -2.26
CA GLU A 69 -14.85 9.13 -2.36
C GLU A 69 -15.31 8.28 -3.55
N TYR A 70 -14.71 8.48 -4.72
CA TYR A 70 -15.02 7.68 -5.91
C TYR A 70 -14.66 6.20 -5.71
N ALA A 71 -13.52 5.92 -5.09
CA ALA A 71 -13.02 4.57 -4.87
C ALA A 71 -13.99 3.73 -4.05
N THR A 72 -14.52 4.28 -2.94
CA THR A 72 -15.45 3.58 -2.05
C THR A 72 -16.93 3.76 -2.40
N GLY A 73 -17.24 4.68 -3.33
CA GLY A 73 -18.56 4.86 -3.91
C GLY A 73 -18.72 4.14 -5.25
N ASP A 74 -18.81 4.92 -6.32
CA ASP A 74 -19.13 4.47 -7.68
C ASP A 74 -18.22 3.35 -8.18
N TYR A 75 -16.92 3.39 -7.90
CA TYR A 75 -15.99 2.37 -8.39
C TYR A 75 -16.22 1.01 -7.73
N LEU A 76 -16.35 0.97 -6.40
CA LEU A 76 -16.67 -0.27 -5.68
C LEU A 76 -18.04 -0.82 -6.11
N LEU A 77 -19.03 0.04 -6.33
CA LEU A 77 -20.34 -0.37 -6.83
C LEU A 77 -20.24 -0.98 -8.23
N ALA A 78 -19.46 -0.38 -9.13
CA ALA A 78 -19.22 -0.90 -10.47
C ALA A 78 -18.54 -2.28 -10.44
N LEU A 79 -17.54 -2.47 -9.57
CA LEU A 79 -16.89 -3.77 -9.38
C LEU A 79 -17.89 -4.83 -8.89
N ALA A 80 -18.72 -4.47 -7.90
CA ALA A 80 -19.72 -5.35 -7.31
C ALA A 80 -20.84 -5.76 -8.28
N LYS A 81 -21.16 -4.93 -9.28
CA LYS A 81 -22.09 -5.28 -10.36
C LYS A 81 -21.57 -6.40 -11.27
N GLY A 82 -20.25 -6.58 -11.35
CA GLY A 82 -19.62 -7.58 -12.21
C GLY A 82 -20.13 -7.49 -13.66
N ASP A 83 -20.47 -8.63 -14.26
CA ASP A 83 -20.95 -8.71 -15.64
C ASP A 83 -22.36 -8.12 -15.84
N ALA A 84 -23.06 -7.73 -14.77
CA ALA A 84 -24.38 -7.09 -14.84
C ALA A 84 -24.31 -5.57 -15.03
N ILE A 85 -23.12 -4.97 -15.02
CA ILE A 85 -22.91 -3.54 -15.30
C ILE A 85 -23.37 -3.19 -16.72
N SER A 86 -24.03 -2.04 -16.92
CA SER A 86 -24.40 -1.61 -18.26
C SER A 86 -23.18 -1.17 -19.07
N ALA A 87 -23.28 -1.19 -20.40
CA ALA A 87 -22.18 -0.76 -21.27
C ALA A 87 -21.82 0.73 -21.05
N GLU A 88 -22.83 1.57 -20.83
CA GLU A 88 -22.66 3.00 -20.56
C GLU A 88 -21.94 3.23 -19.23
N GLU A 89 -22.41 2.59 -18.15
CA GLU A 89 -21.79 2.71 -16.83
C GLU A 89 -20.35 2.18 -16.85
N ARG A 90 -20.11 1.05 -17.52
CA ARG A 90 -18.78 0.49 -17.68
C ARG A 90 -17.84 1.45 -18.42
N SER A 91 -18.31 2.06 -19.50
CA SER A 91 -17.55 3.07 -20.25
C SER A 91 -17.18 4.27 -19.39
N ASP A 92 -18.10 4.75 -18.56
CA ASP A 92 -17.84 5.86 -17.63
C ASP A 92 -16.82 5.51 -16.56
N VAL A 93 -16.89 4.31 -16.00
CA VAL A 93 -15.93 3.81 -15.00
C VAL A 93 -14.55 3.64 -15.61
N ILE A 94 -14.44 3.09 -16.83
CA ILE A 94 -13.17 2.99 -17.56
C ILE A 94 -12.52 4.37 -17.70
N ARG A 95 -13.31 5.35 -18.15
CA ARG A 95 -12.82 6.72 -18.33
C ARG A 95 -12.34 7.33 -17.01
N ARG A 96 -13.14 7.26 -15.94
CA ARG A 96 -12.76 7.84 -14.64
C ARG A 96 -11.53 7.16 -14.03
N VAL A 97 -11.44 5.83 -14.08
CA VAL A 97 -10.27 5.10 -13.58
C VAL A 97 -9.03 5.44 -14.41
N SER A 98 -9.15 5.57 -15.74
CA SER A 98 -8.07 6.06 -16.61
C SER A 98 -7.64 7.48 -16.22
N ASP A 99 -8.59 8.40 -16.06
CA ASP A 99 -8.36 9.80 -15.67
C ASP A 99 -7.62 9.92 -14.32
N TYR A 100 -7.91 9.04 -13.35
CA TYR A 100 -7.26 9.04 -12.04
C TYR A 100 -5.93 8.29 -11.99
N THR A 101 -5.71 7.29 -12.85
CA THR A 101 -4.51 6.44 -12.79
C THR A 101 -3.45 6.80 -13.84
N GLY A 102 -3.79 7.64 -14.82
CA GLY A 102 -2.92 7.94 -15.96
C GLY A 102 -2.69 6.76 -16.89
N LEU A 103 -3.43 5.65 -16.72
CA LEU A 103 -3.36 4.49 -17.59
C LEU A 103 -4.27 4.67 -18.79
N GLU A 104 -3.89 4.07 -19.92
CA GLU A 104 -4.73 4.03 -21.12
C GLU A 104 -6.09 3.35 -20.84
N PRO A 105 -7.21 3.90 -21.34
CA PRO A 105 -8.54 3.30 -21.17
C PRO A 105 -8.61 1.83 -21.57
N ARG A 106 -7.89 1.47 -22.64
CA ARG A 106 -7.79 0.08 -23.13
C ARG A 106 -7.15 -0.86 -22.10
N PHE A 107 -6.18 -0.38 -21.33
CA PHE A 107 -5.55 -1.19 -20.29
C PHE A 107 -6.50 -1.42 -19.11
N VAL A 108 -7.23 -0.37 -18.71
CA VAL A 108 -8.26 -0.45 -17.65
C VAL A 108 -9.37 -1.42 -18.05
N ASP A 109 -9.83 -1.33 -19.29
CA ASP A 109 -10.83 -2.23 -19.89
C ASP A 109 -10.36 -3.69 -19.90
N ASN A 110 -9.16 -3.94 -20.44
CA ASN A 110 -8.56 -5.28 -20.50
C ASN A 110 -8.26 -5.87 -19.13
N SER A 111 -8.14 -5.03 -18.10
CA SER A 111 -8.01 -5.47 -16.70
C SER A 111 -9.37 -5.80 -16.06
N ASN A 112 -10.46 -5.72 -16.82
CA ASN A 112 -11.84 -5.81 -16.32
C ASN A 112 -12.07 -4.94 -15.08
N LEU A 113 -11.60 -3.68 -15.17
CA LEU A 113 -11.61 -2.69 -14.10
C LEU A 113 -10.76 -3.03 -12.87
N ARG A 114 -10.01 -4.14 -12.87
CA ARG A 114 -9.25 -4.67 -11.71
C ARG A 114 -7.76 -4.58 -11.95
N ILE A 115 -7.20 -3.38 -11.73
CA ILE A 115 -5.78 -3.11 -11.94
C ILE A 115 -4.96 -3.77 -10.83
N GLN A 116 -4.13 -4.75 -11.20
CA GLN A 116 -3.24 -5.43 -10.26
C GLN A 116 -1.96 -4.60 -10.04
N ILE A 117 -1.49 -4.52 -8.78
CA ILE A 117 -0.36 -3.68 -8.36
C ILE A 117 0.91 -3.79 -9.23
N MET A 118 1.40 -4.99 -9.50
CA MET A 118 2.64 -5.17 -10.29
C MET A 118 2.43 -4.78 -11.75
N ARG A 119 1.23 -5.02 -12.29
CA ARG A 119 0.87 -4.56 -13.63
C ARG A 119 0.82 -3.04 -13.70
N PHE A 120 0.30 -2.36 -12.67
CA PHE A 120 0.37 -0.90 -12.56
C PHE A 120 1.81 -0.40 -12.53
N CYS A 121 2.67 -1.01 -11.67
CA CYS A 121 4.08 -0.64 -11.57
C CYS A 121 4.82 -0.78 -12.90
N LYS A 122 4.39 -1.72 -13.74
CA LYS A 122 4.93 -1.95 -15.08
C LYS A 122 4.37 -1.00 -16.14
N GLU A 123 3.09 -0.66 -16.03
CA GLU A 123 2.33 0.01 -17.10
C GLU A 123 2.52 1.53 -17.10
N LEU A 124 2.53 2.17 -15.93
CA LEU A 124 2.39 3.64 -15.82
C LEU A 124 3.39 4.43 -16.69
N LEU A 125 4.63 3.96 -16.76
CA LEU A 125 5.73 4.59 -17.52
C LEU A 125 6.27 3.69 -18.64
N ARG A 126 5.43 2.76 -19.15
CA ARG A 126 5.87 1.75 -20.13
C ARG A 126 6.34 2.39 -21.44
N ASP A 127 5.72 3.49 -21.87
CA ASP A 127 6.10 4.26 -23.06
C ASP A 127 7.50 4.85 -22.97
N GLU A 128 7.96 5.16 -21.76
CA GLU A 128 9.32 5.60 -21.45
C GLU A 128 10.29 4.43 -21.22
N LYS A 129 9.79 3.18 -21.33
CA LYS A 129 10.51 1.94 -20.99
C LYS A 129 11.01 1.94 -19.53
N ARG A 130 10.22 2.54 -18.63
CA ARG A 130 10.49 2.62 -17.19
C ARG A 130 9.44 1.86 -16.39
N THR A 131 9.79 1.53 -15.17
CA THR A 131 8.87 0.98 -14.16
C THR A 131 8.92 1.83 -12.89
N VAL A 132 7.90 1.74 -12.06
CA VAL A 132 7.86 2.40 -10.74
C VAL A 132 7.99 1.40 -9.60
N GLY A 133 8.48 1.85 -8.45
CA GLY A 133 8.64 1.02 -7.27
C GLY A 133 7.32 0.57 -6.64
N ARG A 134 7.32 -0.63 -6.03
CA ARG A 134 6.18 -1.10 -5.24
C ARG A 134 6.22 -0.56 -3.81
N LEU A 135 7.40 -0.47 -3.19
CA LEU A 135 7.53 0.11 -1.85
C LEU A 135 7.48 1.64 -1.90
N ASP A 136 8.12 2.27 -2.88
CA ASP A 136 8.05 3.71 -3.10
C ASP A 136 7.95 3.98 -4.60
N SER A 137 6.75 4.31 -5.06
CA SER A 137 6.47 4.48 -6.48
C SER A 137 7.11 5.71 -7.10
N ARG A 138 7.72 6.60 -6.30
CA ARG A 138 8.53 7.72 -6.80
C ARG A 138 9.83 7.25 -7.45
N PHE A 139 10.34 6.10 -7.04
CA PHE A 139 11.55 5.49 -7.61
C PHE A 139 11.24 4.86 -8.95
N THR A 140 12.10 5.10 -9.94
CA THR A 140 11.96 4.53 -11.28
C THR A 140 13.04 3.51 -11.59
N GLY A 141 12.68 2.40 -12.23
CA GLY A 141 13.57 1.35 -12.70
C GLY A 141 13.67 1.28 -14.22
N VAL A 142 14.59 0.46 -14.72
CA VAL A 142 14.69 0.06 -16.13
C VAL A 142 14.67 -1.46 -16.17
N ASP A 143 13.75 -2.00 -16.96
CA ASP A 143 13.69 -3.45 -17.20
C ASP A 143 14.40 -3.82 -18.50
N THR A 144 14.75 -5.10 -18.61
CA THR A 144 15.30 -5.69 -19.83
C THR A 144 14.34 -5.56 -21.01
N LEU A 145 13.05 -5.80 -20.75
CA LEU A 145 12.00 -5.77 -21.75
C LEU A 145 10.82 -4.94 -21.25
N ALA A 146 10.41 -3.94 -22.02
CA ALA A 146 9.23 -3.13 -21.70
C ALA A 146 7.91 -3.89 -21.90
N VAL A 147 7.90 -5.10 -22.47
CA VAL A 147 6.67 -5.83 -22.86
C VAL A 147 6.23 -6.91 -21.86
N THR A 148 6.96 -7.11 -20.76
CA THR A 148 6.58 -8.08 -19.72
C THR A 148 5.37 -7.61 -18.91
N GLU A 149 4.76 -8.54 -18.17
CA GLU A 149 3.60 -8.27 -17.32
C GLU A 149 3.96 -7.50 -16.04
N THR A 150 5.12 -7.81 -15.46
CA THR A 150 5.60 -7.25 -14.20
C THR A 150 6.99 -6.65 -14.36
N PRO A 151 7.42 -5.75 -13.45
CA PRO A 151 8.79 -5.28 -13.37
C PRO A 151 9.78 -6.42 -13.15
N ASP A 152 11.01 -6.30 -13.66
CA ASP A 152 12.09 -7.26 -13.41
C ASP A 152 12.57 -7.17 -11.95
N VAL A 153 12.59 -5.95 -11.41
CA VAL A 153 13.01 -5.63 -10.05
C VAL A 153 12.24 -4.42 -9.52
N ASP A 154 12.05 -4.36 -8.19
CA ASP A 154 11.54 -3.16 -7.54
C ASP A 154 12.68 -2.14 -7.33
N PRO A 155 12.71 -0.98 -8.03
CA PRO A 155 13.75 0.04 -7.85
C PRO A 155 13.81 0.59 -6.42
N SER A 156 12.67 0.62 -5.72
CA SER A 156 12.58 1.10 -4.34
C SER A 156 13.12 0.11 -3.29
N MET A 157 13.40 -1.14 -3.68
CA MET A 157 14.13 -2.10 -2.84
C MET A 157 15.64 -2.03 -3.06
N VAL A 158 16.08 -1.87 -4.31
CA VAL A 158 17.51 -1.95 -4.67
C VAL A 158 18.27 -0.74 -4.15
N HIS A 159 17.73 0.46 -4.35
CA HIS A 159 18.42 1.71 -3.99
C HIS A 159 18.77 1.79 -2.49
N PRO A 160 17.85 1.52 -1.55
CA PRO A 160 18.18 1.55 -0.12
C PRO A 160 18.94 0.32 0.38
N GLY A 161 18.81 -0.85 -0.26
CA GLY A 161 19.27 -2.12 0.31
C GLY A 161 20.77 -2.21 0.62
N ALA A 162 21.63 -1.72 -0.28
CA ALA A 162 23.08 -1.80 -0.10
C ALA A 162 23.59 -0.89 1.05
N PRO A 163 23.20 0.40 1.13
CA PRO A 163 23.54 1.25 2.27
C PRO A 163 23.10 0.67 3.63
N PHE A 164 21.87 0.18 3.75
CA PHE A 164 21.39 -0.42 5.01
C PHE A 164 22.21 -1.65 5.41
N THR A 165 22.50 -2.53 4.45
CA THR A 165 23.30 -3.74 4.71
C THR A 165 24.71 -3.40 5.16
N ALA A 166 25.37 -2.43 4.51
CA ALA A 166 26.70 -1.99 4.88
C ALA A 166 26.71 -1.38 6.29
N MET A 167 25.78 -0.46 6.57
CA MET A 167 25.68 0.24 7.86
C MET A 167 25.40 -0.70 9.03
N VAL A 168 24.53 -1.71 8.85
CA VAL A 168 24.27 -2.70 9.91
C VAL A 168 25.49 -3.56 10.17
N ASN A 169 26.21 -3.99 9.13
CA ASN A 169 27.43 -4.78 9.32
C ASN A 169 28.49 -3.96 10.06
N ASP A 170 28.71 -2.70 9.67
CA ASP A 170 29.61 -1.77 10.36
C ASP A 170 29.23 -1.62 11.84
N TYR A 171 27.96 -1.30 12.13
CA TYR A 171 27.47 -1.13 13.50
C TYR A 171 27.61 -2.40 14.35
N LEU A 172 27.29 -3.57 13.80
CA LEU A 172 27.42 -4.84 14.52
C LEU A 172 28.88 -5.15 14.88
N ARG A 173 29.81 -5.00 13.92
CA ARG A 173 31.22 -5.35 14.11
C ARG A 173 31.96 -4.30 14.94
N ASP A 174 31.77 -3.03 14.63
CA ASP A 174 32.60 -1.96 15.18
C ASP A 174 31.99 -1.30 16.42
N ALA A 175 30.68 -1.11 16.49
CA ALA A 175 30.05 -0.49 17.66
C ALA A 175 29.67 -1.52 18.72
N LEU A 176 28.94 -2.57 18.32
CA LEU A 176 28.46 -3.60 19.27
C LEU A 176 29.47 -4.70 19.56
N LYS A 177 30.58 -4.77 18.80
CA LYS A 177 31.61 -5.80 18.92
C LYS A 177 31.05 -7.22 18.83
N TYR A 178 30.00 -7.40 18.02
CA TYR A 178 29.39 -8.70 17.75
C TYR A 178 30.09 -9.37 16.57
N GLU A 179 30.72 -10.52 16.81
CA GLU A 179 31.38 -11.33 15.78
C GLU A 179 30.57 -12.61 15.50
N SER A 180 30.40 -12.92 14.21
CA SER A 180 29.71 -14.11 13.74
C SER A 180 30.13 -14.40 12.29
N ASP A 181 30.25 -15.67 11.95
CA ASP A 181 30.48 -16.19 10.60
C ASP A 181 29.20 -16.29 9.76
N LEU A 182 28.03 -16.00 10.35
CA LEU A 182 26.76 -15.97 9.64
C LEU A 182 26.68 -14.76 8.70
N ASN A 183 26.13 -15.00 7.50
CA ASN A 183 25.80 -13.93 6.57
C ASN A 183 24.58 -13.15 7.08
N TYR A 184 24.70 -11.82 7.16
CA TYR A 184 23.57 -10.97 7.47
C TYR A 184 22.61 -10.92 6.28
N GLU A 185 21.40 -11.44 6.46
CA GLU A 185 20.32 -11.37 5.49
C GLU A 185 19.33 -10.27 5.90
N GLY A 186 19.39 -9.10 5.24
CA GLY A 186 18.42 -8.01 5.49
C GLY A 186 16.98 -8.41 5.13
N MET A 187 16.81 -9.36 4.22
CA MET A 187 15.54 -10.00 3.90
C MET A 187 15.78 -11.44 3.46
N SER A 188 15.22 -12.41 4.18
CA SER A 188 15.43 -13.84 3.91
C SER A 188 14.27 -14.42 3.12
N ARG A 189 14.49 -14.76 1.83
CA ARG A 189 13.50 -15.45 1.00
C ARG A 189 13.09 -16.79 1.60
N THR A 190 14.04 -17.53 2.16
CA THR A 190 13.77 -18.82 2.81
C THR A 190 12.84 -18.69 4.01
N VAL A 191 12.99 -17.63 4.82
CA VAL A 191 12.07 -17.37 5.95
C VAL A 191 10.69 -16.98 5.43
N ILE A 192 10.62 -16.09 4.42
CA ILE A 192 9.36 -15.64 3.83
C ILE A 192 8.55 -16.81 3.26
N GLU A 193 9.18 -17.67 2.46
CA GLU A 193 8.54 -18.83 1.82
C GLU A 193 8.06 -19.89 2.82
N LYS A 194 8.77 -20.00 3.96
CA LYS A 194 8.44 -20.97 5.03
C LYS A 194 7.56 -20.37 6.12
N TRP A 195 7.18 -19.10 6.03
CA TRP A 195 6.37 -18.46 7.05
C TRP A 195 5.01 -19.13 7.13
N LYS A 196 4.60 -19.47 8.36
CA LYS A 196 3.36 -20.19 8.61
C LYS A 196 2.27 -19.22 9.04
N TYR A 197 1.17 -19.19 8.29
CA TYR A 197 -0.02 -18.40 8.58
C TYR A 197 -1.12 -19.23 9.27
N ASP A 198 -0.71 -20.22 10.07
CA ASP A 198 -1.57 -21.26 10.66
C ASP A 198 -2.69 -20.73 11.57
N SER A 199 -2.65 -19.45 11.96
CA SER A 199 -3.69 -18.77 12.75
C SER A 199 -4.99 -18.51 11.97
N VAL A 200 -5.05 -18.83 10.68
CA VAL A 200 -6.19 -18.59 9.80
C VAL A 200 -6.61 -19.88 9.12
N ARG A 201 -7.93 -20.11 8.99
CA ARG A 201 -8.50 -21.20 8.19
C ARG A 201 -9.60 -20.65 7.30
N ASN A 202 -9.51 -20.90 6.00
CA ASN A 202 -10.51 -20.49 4.99
C ASN A 202 -10.89 -18.99 5.06
N GLY A 203 -9.89 -18.12 5.19
CA GLY A 203 -10.08 -16.67 5.25
C GLY A 203 -8.77 -15.91 5.10
N TYR A 204 -8.83 -14.59 5.26
CA TYR A 204 -7.65 -13.72 5.23
C TYR A 204 -6.99 -13.63 6.60
N LEU A 205 -5.66 -13.43 6.61
CA LEU A 205 -4.94 -13.08 7.83
C LEU A 205 -5.42 -11.72 8.33
N ASP A 206 -5.81 -11.70 9.61
CA ASP A 206 -6.35 -10.52 10.25
C ASP A 206 -5.87 -10.43 11.70
N THR A 207 -5.41 -9.23 12.06
CA THR A 207 -4.93 -8.86 13.40
C THR A 207 -5.70 -7.68 13.98
N THR A 208 -6.82 -7.31 13.36
CA THR A 208 -7.69 -6.21 13.81
C THR A 208 -8.39 -6.55 15.13
N ALA A 209 -8.77 -7.82 15.33
CA ALA A 209 -9.45 -8.26 16.55
C ALA A 209 -8.58 -8.10 17.83
N PRO A 210 -7.28 -8.48 17.84
CA PRO A 210 -6.37 -8.12 18.92
C PRO A 210 -6.29 -6.61 19.18
N LEU A 211 -6.22 -5.78 18.14
CA LEU A 211 -6.16 -4.33 18.30
C LEU A 211 -7.45 -3.76 18.91
N ARG A 212 -8.62 -4.17 18.40
CA ARG A 212 -9.93 -3.85 19.00
C ARG A 212 -9.99 -4.28 20.47
N THR A 213 -9.51 -5.48 20.79
CA THR A 213 -9.45 -5.97 22.17
C THR A 213 -8.55 -5.11 23.05
N ALA A 214 -7.43 -4.60 22.52
CA ALA A 214 -6.55 -3.70 23.23
C ALA A 214 -7.25 -2.36 23.54
N PHE A 215 -7.98 -1.78 22.58
CA PHE A 215 -8.82 -0.60 22.80
C PHE A 215 -9.88 -0.81 23.90
N HIS A 216 -10.55 -1.96 23.89
CA HIS A 216 -11.56 -2.28 24.91
C HIS A 216 -10.96 -2.43 26.32
N ARG A 217 -9.74 -2.96 26.42
CA ARG A 217 -9.07 -3.20 27.71
C ARG A 217 -8.36 -1.97 28.25
N ASN A 218 -7.91 -1.07 27.38
CA ASN A 218 -7.18 0.13 27.78
C ASN A 218 -7.89 1.38 27.23
N PRO A 219 -8.62 2.12 28.09
CA PRO A 219 -9.26 3.39 27.70
C PRO A 219 -8.26 4.51 27.38
N HIS A 220 -6.97 4.33 27.68
CA HIS A 220 -5.90 5.29 27.39
C HIS A 220 -4.98 4.87 26.24
N LEU A 221 -5.28 3.76 25.55
CA LEU A 221 -4.48 3.32 24.41
C LEU A 221 -4.64 4.32 23.26
N LYS A 222 -3.51 4.78 22.72
CA LYS A 222 -3.45 5.57 21.49
C LYS A 222 -2.78 4.76 20.37
N VAL A 223 -3.18 4.99 19.14
CA VAL A 223 -2.55 4.38 17.96
C VAL A 223 -2.10 5.49 17.04
N LEU A 224 -0.82 5.47 16.66
CA LEU A 224 -0.28 6.30 15.60
C LEU A 224 -0.11 5.43 14.35
N VAL A 225 -0.66 5.87 13.23
CA VAL A 225 -0.59 5.20 11.94
C VAL A 225 0.23 6.06 10.99
N ASN A 226 1.40 5.57 10.61
CA ASN A 226 2.31 6.22 9.67
C ASN A 226 2.22 5.51 8.32
N TYR A 227 1.99 6.26 7.25
CA TYR A 227 1.93 5.71 5.90
C TYR A 227 2.43 6.72 4.87
N GLY A 228 2.93 6.19 3.75
CA GLY A 228 3.29 6.99 2.58
C GLY A 228 2.16 6.99 1.54
N TYR A 229 1.91 8.13 0.90
CA TYR A 229 0.96 8.21 -0.23
C TYR A 229 1.39 7.35 -1.43
N TYR A 230 2.69 7.18 -1.61
CA TYR A 230 3.33 6.47 -2.73
C TYR A 230 3.71 5.01 -2.40
N ASP A 231 3.24 4.50 -1.26
CA ASP A 231 3.39 3.10 -0.86
C ASP A 231 2.32 2.23 -1.53
N LEU A 232 2.73 1.41 -2.49
CA LEU A 232 1.82 0.48 -3.15
C LEU A 232 1.79 -0.89 -2.46
N ALA A 233 2.74 -1.18 -1.56
CA ALA A 233 2.78 -2.45 -0.83
C ALA A 233 1.74 -2.50 0.28
N THR A 234 1.56 -1.39 0.99
CA THR A 234 0.53 -1.18 2.00
C THR A 234 -0.14 0.18 1.79
N PRO A 235 -1.05 0.30 0.79
CA PRO A 235 -1.68 1.57 0.45
C PRO A 235 -2.33 2.24 1.66
N TYR A 236 -2.13 3.54 1.78
CA TYR A 236 -2.60 4.28 2.95
C TYR A 236 -4.11 4.15 3.18
N TYR A 237 -4.87 4.14 2.09
CA TYR A 237 -6.31 4.09 2.16
C TYR A 237 -6.82 2.71 2.60
N ALA A 238 -6.07 1.64 2.33
CA ALA A 238 -6.35 0.32 2.88
C ALA A 238 -6.19 0.28 4.40
N MET A 239 -5.21 1.01 4.94
CA MET A 239 -5.03 1.15 6.39
C MET A 239 -6.13 2.02 7.00
N GLN A 240 -6.48 3.16 6.40
CA GLN A 240 -7.60 3.99 6.87
C GLN A 240 -8.91 3.20 6.88
N TYR A 241 -9.20 2.47 5.80
CA TYR A 241 -10.34 1.56 5.72
C TYR A 241 -10.31 0.57 6.90
N THR A 242 -9.18 -0.09 7.13
CA THR A 242 -9.04 -1.07 8.22
C THR A 242 -9.32 -0.46 9.59
N MET A 243 -8.80 0.74 9.87
CA MET A 243 -9.04 1.47 11.12
C MET A 243 -10.51 1.87 11.29
N ASN A 244 -11.15 2.32 10.21
CA ASN A 244 -12.57 2.69 10.20
C ASN A 244 -13.48 1.47 10.38
N HIS A 245 -13.00 0.26 10.10
CA HIS A 245 -13.74 -1.00 10.24
C HIS A 245 -13.39 -1.78 11.52
N LEU A 246 -12.69 -1.17 12.47
CA LEU A 246 -12.41 -1.80 13.76
C LEU A 246 -13.67 -2.07 14.58
N GLY A 247 -14.77 -1.33 14.34
CA GLY A 247 -16.01 -1.45 15.11
C GLY A 247 -15.82 -0.96 16.55
N LEU A 248 -15.04 0.10 16.73
CA LEU A 248 -14.85 0.75 18.03
C LEU A 248 -16.09 1.58 18.39
N GLU A 249 -16.23 1.92 19.66
CA GLU A 249 -17.15 2.97 20.07
C GLU A 249 -16.71 4.30 19.42
N PRO A 250 -17.63 5.13 18.86
CA PRO A 250 -17.29 6.29 18.06
C PRO A 250 -16.25 7.24 18.69
N SER A 251 -16.33 7.51 20.00
CA SER A 251 -15.38 8.41 20.65
C SER A 251 -13.94 7.86 20.65
N ARG A 252 -13.75 6.55 20.57
CA ARG A 252 -12.43 5.91 20.53
C ARG A 252 -11.71 6.09 19.20
N HIS A 253 -12.40 6.47 18.12
CA HIS A 253 -11.70 6.81 16.86
C HIS A 253 -10.78 8.01 17.02
N ALA A 254 -11.04 8.92 17.97
CA ALA A 254 -10.16 10.05 18.28
C ALA A 254 -8.80 9.64 18.89
N ASP A 255 -8.67 8.39 19.35
CA ASP A 255 -7.41 7.82 19.85
C ASP A 255 -6.53 7.24 18.71
N ILE A 256 -7.03 7.23 17.47
CA ILE A 256 -6.29 6.83 16.27
C ILE A 256 -5.81 8.10 15.57
N HIS A 257 -4.51 8.30 15.54
CA HIS A 257 -3.85 9.42 14.88
C HIS A 257 -3.20 8.94 13.59
N TYR A 258 -3.37 9.72 12.52
CA TYR A 258 -2.72 9.45 11.24
C TYR A 258 -1.58 10.44 11.00
N ALA A 259 -0.46 9.94 10.53
CA ALA A 259 0.68 10.70 10.05
C ALA A 259 0.91 10.33 8.58
N PRO A 260 0.31 11.08 7.64
CA PRO A 260 0.56 10.91 6.22
C PRO A 260 1.91 11.52 5.82
N TYR A 261 2.58 10.88 4.86
CA TYR A 261 3.85 11.38 4.30
C TYR A 261 3.80 11.33 2.76
N GLU A 262 4.36 12.36 2.11
CA GLU A 262 4.66 12.35 0.67
C GLU A 262 5.89 11.47 0.35
N ALA A 263 5.84 10.22 0.82
CA ALA A 263 6.86 9.20 0.68
C ALA A 263 6.23 7.83 0.37
N GLY A 264 7.07 6.79 0.22
CA GLY A 264 6.63 5.40 0.16
C GLY A 264 6.67 4.67 1.51
N HIS A 265 6.94 3.37 1.45
CA HIS A 265 6.86 2.39 2.54
C HIS A 265 7.85 2.65 3.69
N MET A 266 8.95 3.34 3.41
CA MET A 266 10.00 3.64 4.36
C MET A 266 10.17 5.16 4.48
N MET A 267 9.14 5.89 4.89
CA MET A 267 9.12 7.36 4.95
C MET A 267 10.36 7.98 5.64
N TYR A 268 10.95 7.29 6.60
CA TYR A 268 12.16 7.72 7.32
C TYR A 268 13.45 7.78 6.47
N ILE A 269 13.45 7.28 5.24
CA ILE A 269 14.58 7.43 4.31
C ILE A 269 14.57 8.78 3.60
N ASP A 270 13.45 9.50 3.66
CA ASP A 270 13.28 10.82 3.08
C ASP A 270 13.58 11.89 4.13
N ASP A 271 14.51 12.80 3.84
CA ASP A 271 14.90 13.87 4.76
C ASP A 271 13.74 14.84 5.04
N ALA A 272 12.79 15.00 4.12
CA ALA A 272 11.62 15.85 4.33
C ALA A 272 10.63 15.28 5.36
N CYS A 273 10.78 13.99 5.71
CA CYS A 273 9.91 13.29 6.66
C CYS A 273 10.52 13.11 8.06
N ARG A 274 11.72 13.67 8.32
CA ARG A 274 12.47 13.52 9.58
C ARG A 274 12.27 14.68 10.55
#